data_AF-A0A4Q9DYL7-F1
#
_entry.id   AF-A0A4Q9DYL7-F1
#
_cell.length_a   1.000
_cell.length_b   1.000
_cell.length_c   1.000
_cell.angle_alpha   90.00
_cell.angle_beta   90.00
_cell.angle_gamma   90.00
#
_symmetry.space_group_name_H-M   'P 1'
#
loop_
_entity.id
_entity.type
_entity.pdbx_description
1 polymer ?
#
loop_
_entity_poly.entity_id
_entity_poly.type
_entity_poly.pdbx_seq_one_letter_code
_entity_poly.pdbx_strand_id
1 'polypeptide(L)'
;MSIAVFTARNLTELIIALVIGISFLLGYAYIIRQFSSDVEQYRLQKILHKETDIILVGLHKDLEQAEIDLQASRYKDAYEKLREISQLIDNNALRLNKIKCLQHFILRKDMELELSSLLPDTFDKNFTSYLLDVIRLQPQLVNRAVIEYVILYKEQILLLPYGRELLVHVASSAMLVKGYLLPFHNFIHYLVPELHRESLLRLCRQITAEPEKYPELVIRVKNAIKLKYEYDPEFQGLF
;
A
#
# COMPACT_ATOMS: atom_id res chain seq x y z
N MET A 1 -44.04 -16.67 28.51
CA MET A 1 -44.73 -17.29 27.36
C MET A 1 -45.85 -18.22 27.83
N SER A 2 -46.68 -17.80 28.80
CA SER A 2 -47.59 -18.73 29.49
C SER A 2 -48.97 -18.16 29.84
N ILE A 3 -49.33 -16.95 29.37
CA ILE A 3 -50.66 -16.35 29.66
C ILE A 3 -51.54 -16.32 28.39
N ALA A 4 -50.95 -16.18 27.20
CA ALA A 4 -51.71 -16.11 25.94
C ALA A 4 -52.29 -17.47 25.47
N VAL A 5 -51.74 -18.60 25.93
CA VAL A 5 -52.22 -19.94 25.53
C VAL A 5 -53.47 -20.35 26.31
N PHE A 6 -53.72 -19.76 27.48
CA PHE A 6 -54.81 -20.18 28.37
C PHE A 6 -56.15 -19.47 28.08
N THR A 7 -56.16 -18.45 27.22
CA THR A 7 -57.34 -17.63 26.90
C THR A 7 -57.77 -17.70 25.43
N ALA A 8 -57.35 -18.72 24.67
CA ALA A 8 -57.80 -18.91 23.29
C ALA A 8 -59.06 -19.80 23.25
N ARG A 9 -60.19 -19.25 22.82
CA ARG A 9 -61.45 -20.02 22.68
C ARG A 9 -61.63 -20.59 21.26
N ASN A 10 -60.82 -20.15 20.28
CA ASN A 10 -60.90 -20.56 18.87
C ASN A 10 -59.52 -20.86 18.25
N LEU A 11 -59.46 -21.89 17.38
CA LEU A 11 -58.26 -22.32 16.64
C LEU A 11 -57.58 -21.20 15.83
N THR A 12 -58.36 -20.23 15.35
CA THR A 12 -57.89 -19.07 14.60
C THR A 12 -57.04 -18.11 15.44
N GLU A 13 -57.39 -17.87 16.70
CA GLU A 13 -56.63 -16.99 17.61
C GLU A 13 -55.26 -17.59 17.95
N LEU A 14 -55.19 -18.92 18.09
CA LEU A 14 -53.94 -19.64 18.35
C LEU A 14 -52.99 -19.54 17.16
N ILE A 15 -53.49 -19.70 15.92
CA ILE A 15 -52.70 -19.55 14.69
C ILE A 15 -52.17 -18.11 14.58
N ILE A 16 -53.01 -17.10 14.85
CA ILE A 16 -52.60 -15.69 14.78
C ILE A 16 -51.49 -15.39 15.80
N ALA A 17 -51.64 -15.84 17.04
CA ALA A 17 -50.62 -15.65 18.08
C ALA A 17 -49.29 -16.31 17.72
N LEU A 18 -49.34 -17.51 17.11
CA LEU A 18 -48.16 -18.25 16.68
C LEU A 18 -47.45 -17.57 15.51
N VAL A 19 -48.20 -17.07 14.51
CA VAL A 19 -47.63 -16.33 13.37
C VAL A 19 -46.98 -15.02 13.84
N ILE A 20 -47.63 -14.28 14.75
CA ILE A 20 -47.07 -13.05 15.31
C ILE A 20 -45.79 -13.36 16.10
N GLY A 21 -45.79 -14.41 16.93
CA GLY A 21 -44.61 -14.82 17.69
C GLY A 21 -43.43 -15.20 16.80
N ILE A 22 -43.68 -15.97 15.74
CA ILE A 22 -42.65 -16.34 14.75
C ILE A 22 -42.13 -15.12 14.00
N SER A 23 -43.03 -14.23 13.57
CA SER A 23 -42.66 -12.98 12.89
C SER A 23 -41.75 -12.11 13.76
N PHE A 24 -42.07 -11.98 15.05
CA PHE A 24 -41.23 -11.26 16.01
C PHE A 24 -39.86 -11.91 16.20
N LEU A 25 -39.79 -13.24 16.31
CA LEU A 25 -38.52 -13.95 16.45
C LEU A 25 -37.63 -13.80 15.21
N LEU A 26 -38.23 -13.89 14.01
CA LEU A 26 -37.51 -13.67 12.76
C LEU A 26 -37.03 -12.23 12.62
N GLY A 27 -37.86 -11.25 12.95
CA GLY A 27 -37.48 -9.84 12.97
C GLY A 27 -36.34 -9.56 13.96
N TYR A 28 -36.40 -10.15 15.15
CA TYR A 28 -35.34 -10.03 16.16
C TYR A 28 -34.02 -10.67 15.70
N ALA A 29 -34.08 -11.88 15.12
CA ALA A 29 -32.90 -12.55 14.57
C ALA A 29 -32.26 -11.78 13.41
N TYR A 30 -33.09 -11.14 12.57
CA TYR A 30 -32.64 -10.27 11.49
C TYR A 30 -31.90 -9.03 12.02
N ILE A 31 -32.46 -8.36 13.04
CA ILE A 31 -31.81 -7.21 13.69
C ILE A 31 -30.48 -7.62 14.32
N ILE A 32 -30.41 -8.72 15.09
CA ILE A 32 -29.15 -9.17 15.69
C ILE A 32 -28.10 -9.44 14.60
N ARG A 33 -28.47 -10.13 13.53
CA ARG A 33 -27.50 -10.42 12.46
C ARG A 33 -27.00 -9.15 11.80
N GLN A 34 -27.88 -8.21 11.50
CA GLN A 34 -27.53 -6.97 10.84
C GLN A 34 -26.66 -6.05 11.72
N PHE A 35 -26.95 -5.98 13.02
CA PHE A 35 -26.31 -5.02 13.94
C PHE A 35 -25.22 -5.64 14.85
N SER A 36 -24.96 -6.95 14.76
CA SER A 36 -23.92 -7.61 15.58
C SER A 36 -22.52 -7.02 15.36
N SER A 37 -22.18 -6.67 14.12
CA SER A 37 -20.90 -6.03 13.79
C SER A 37 -20.77 -4.65 14.44
N ASP A 38 -21.84 -3.86 14.44
CA ASP A 38 -21.84 -2.50 14.99
C ASP A 38 -21.77 -2.49 16.52
N VAL A 39 -22.42 -3.46 17.18
CA VAL A 39 -22.37 -3.62 18.64
C VAL A 39 -20.98 -4.01 19.12
N GLU A 40 -20.29 -4.91 18.42
CA GLU A 40 -18.92 -5.30 18.76
C GLU A 40 -17.93 -4.14 18.53
N GLN A 41 -18.07 -3.38 17.44
CA GLN A 41 -17.28 -2.17 17.22
C GLN A 41 -17.52 -1.13 18.31
N TYR A 42 -18.76 -0.90 18.72
CA TYR A 42 -19.09 0.03 19.79
C TYR A 42 -18.53 -0.41 21.15
N ARG A 43 -18.60 -1.72 21.46
CA ARG A 43 -17.99 -2.28 22.68
C ARG A 43 -16.48 -2.13 22.67
N LEU A 44 -15.83 -2.43 21.55
CA LEU A 44 -14.40 -2.27 21.37
C LEU A 44 -13.99 -0.80 21.53
N GLN A 45 -14.70 0.13 20.89
CA GLN A 45 -14.47 1.57 21.05
C GLN A 45 -14.62 2.00 22.51
N LYS A 46 -15.61 1.48 23.23
CA LYS A 46 -15.83 1.81 24.65
C LYS A 46 -14.70 1.27 25.55
N ILE A 47 -14.20 0.06 25.29
CA ILE A 47 -13.07 -0.52 26.02
C ILE A 47 -11.80 0.26 25.71
N LEU A 48 -11.51 0.49 24.42
CA LEU A 48 -10.38 1.30 23.98
C LEU A 48 -10.39 2.67 24.62
N HIS A 49 -11.54 3.36 24.64
CA HIS A 49 -11.65 4.69 25.25
C HIS A 49 -11.37 4.65 26.76
N LYS A 50 -11.88 3.63 27.45
CA LYS A 50 -11.68 3.45 28.89
C LYS A 50 -10.23 3.11 29.26
N GLU A 51 -9.53 2.39 28.39
CA GLU A 51 -8.18 1.87 28.66
C GLU A 51 -7.08 2.58 27.86
N THR A 52 -7.41 3.68 27.18
CA THR A 52 -6.49 4.45 26.32
C THR A 52 -5.16 4.73 27.02
N ASP A 53 -5.21 5.20 28.28
CA ASP A 53 -4.00 5.56 29.02
C ASP A 53 -3.10 4.36 29.31
N ILE A 54 -3.69 3.20 29.61
CA ILE A 54 -2.95 1.96 29.87
C ILE A 54 -2.29 1.46 28.57
N ILE A 55 -3.03 1.53 27.46
CA ILE A 55 -2.52 1.15 26.12
C ILE A 55 -1.36 2.06 25.72
N LEU A 56 -1.48 3.38 25.92
CA LEU A 56 -0.41 4.33 25.61
C LEU A 56 0.84 4.08 26.45
N VAL A 57 0.70 3.78 27.74
CA VAL A 57 1.84 3.44 28.61
C VAL A 57 2.50 2.13 28.17
N GLY A 58 1.71 1.11 27.81
CA GLY A 58 2.24 -0.15 27.29
C GLY A 58 3.03 0.07 26.00
N LEU A 59 2.44 0.82 25.06
CA LEU A 59 3.07 1.12 23.78
C LEU A 59 4.36 1.94 23.93
N HIS A 60 4.39 2.88 24.87
CA HIS A 60 5.60 3.65 25.15
C HIS A 60 6.74 2.74 25.64
N LYS A 61 6.44 1.77 26.50
CA LYS A 61 7.44 0.77 26.94
C LYS A 61 7.91 -0.12 25.80
N ASP A 62 7.00 -0.53 24.91
CA ASP A 62 7.36 -1.34 23.74
C ASP A 62 8.26 -0.56 22.77
N LEU A 63 8.00 0.74 22.60
CA LEU A 63 8.86 1.67 21.86
C LEU A 63 10.25 1.79 22.49
N GLU A 64 10.33 2.04 23.81
CA GLU A 64 11.60 2.09 24.54
C GLU A 64 12.39 0.79 24.37
N GLN A 65 11.71 -0.36 24.47
CA GLN A 65 12.35 -1.66 24.27
C GLN A 65 12.88 -1.83 22.84
N ALA A 66 12.12 -1.40 21.83
CA ALA A 66 12.57 -1.44 20.45
C ALA A 66 13.78 -0.53 20.22
N GLU A 67 13.84 0.64 20.87
CA GLU A 67 15.00 1.53 20.82
C GLU A 67 16.24 0.93 21.50
N ILE A 68 16.07 0.27 22.65
CA ILE A 68 17.14 -0.48 23.32
C ILE A 68 17.67 -1.59 22.41
N ASP A 69 16.78 -2.34 21.75
CA ASP A 69 17.17 -3.40 20.81
C ASP A 69 17.93 -2.83 19.60
N LEU A 70 17.51 -1.67 19.09
CA LEU A 70 18.18 -0.96 18.01
C LEU A 70 19.59 -0.49 18.41
N GLN A 71 19.74 0.08 19.62
CA GLN A 71 21.04 0.48 20.17
C GLN A 71 21.97 -0.71 20.42
N ALA A 72 21.40 -1.87 20.79
CA ALA A 72 22.12 -3.13 20.97
C ALA A 72 22.41 -3.88 19.65
N SER A 73 22.20 -3.24 18.49
CA SER A 73 22.37 -3.83 17.16
C SER A 73 21.53 -5.10 16.90
N ARG A 74 20.44 -5.30 17.66
CA ARG A 74 19.45 -6.37 17.43
C ARG A 74 18.38 -5.88 16.46
N TYR A 75 18.80 -5.53 15.25
CA TYR A 75 17.95 -4.88 14.23
C TYR A 75 16.72 -5.71 13.85
N LYS A 76 16.85 -7.05 13.85
CA LYS A 76 15.73 -7.94 13.53
C LYS A 76 14.63 -7.87 14.59
N ASP A 77 15.02 -7.98 15.86
CA ASP A 77 14.08 -7.95 16.98
C ASP A 77 13.44 -6.55 17.10
N ALA A 78 14.25 -5.51 16.93
CA ALA A 78 13.77 -4.13 16.88
C ALA A 78 12.75 -3.90 15.76
N TYR A 79 13.03 -4.39 14.54
CA TYR A 79 12.12 -4.23 13.41
C TYR A 79 10.77 -4.92 13.64
N GLU A 80 10.75 -6.16 14.14
CA GLU A 80 9.49 -6.87 14.40
C GLU A 80 8.64 -6.14 15.46
N LYS A 81 9.27 -5.66 16.54
CA LYS A 81 8.57 -4.83 17.55
C LYS A 81 7.99 -3.56 16.94
N LEU A 82 8.78 -2.84 16.16
CA LEU A 82 8.31 -1.63 15.46
C LEU A 82 7.20 -1.95 14.46
N ARG A 83 7.24 -3.12 13.81
CA ARG A 83 6.21 -3.57 12.88
C ARG A 83 4.89 -3.86 13.60
N GLU A 84 4.93 -4.54 14.74
CA GLU A 84 3.74 -4.77 15.58
C GLU A 84 3.16 -3.45 16.10
N ILE A 85 4.00 -2.57 16.63
CA ILE A 85 3.60 -1.22 17.08
C ILE A 85 2.94 -0.43 15.94
N SER A 86 3.47 -0.53 14.72
CA SER A 86 2.95 0.19 13.56
C SER A 86 1.53 -0.22 13.15
N GLN A 87 1.01 -1.35 13.66
CA GLN A 87 -0.40 -1.73 13.47
C GLN A 87 -1.35 -0.90 14.34
N LEU A 88 -0.85 -0.30 15.42
CA LEU A 88 -1.63 0.49 16.38
C LEU A 88 -1.38 1.99 16.20
N ILE A 89 -0.11 2.39 16.01
CA ILE A 89 0.28 3.78 15.80
C ILE A 89 1.23 3.86 14.61
N ASP A 90 0.88 4.65 13.60
CA ASP A 90 1.77 4.97 12.50
C ASP A 90 2.18 6.45 12.57
N ASN A 91 3.48 6.69 12.74
CA ASN A 91 4.06 8.02 12.77
C ASN A 91 5.43 8.03 12.06
N ASN A 92 5.89 9.22 11.69
CA ASN A 92 7.12 9.35 10.92
C ASN A 92 8.36 8.82 11.66
N ALA A 93 8.45 8.99 12.98
CA ALA A 93 9.58 8.50 13.77
C ALA A 93 9.68 6.97 13.73
N LEU A 94 8.54 6.28 13.84
CA LEU A 94 8.42 4.84 13.69
C LEU A 94 8.86 4.38 12.30
N ARG A 95 8.37 5.04 11.23
CA ARG A 95 8.77 4.74 9.85
C ARG A 95 10.28 4.88 9.67
N LEU A 96 10.88 5.97 10.16
CA LEU A 96 12.32 6.19 10.10
C LEU A 96 13.12 5.14 10.88
N ASN A 97 12.66 4.71 12.05
CA ASN A 97 13.32 3.65 12.82
C ASN A 97 13.19 2.27 12.15
N LYS A 98 12.05 1.96 11.54
CA LYS A 98 11.89 0.76 10.70
C LYS A 98 12.86 0.78 9.52
N ILE A 99 12.96 1.91 8.82
CA ILE A 99 13.92 2.10 7.71
C ILE A 99 15.35 1.85 8.18
N LYS A 100 15.77 2.43 9.32
CA LYS A 100 17.11 2.20 9.88
C LYS A 100 17.39 0.72 10.12
N CYS A 101 16.42 -0.03 10.65
CA CYS A 101 16.59 -1.47 10.86
C CYS A 101 16.76 -2.22 9.53
N LEU A 102 15.94 -1.88 8.54
CA LEU A 102 15.94 -2.52 7.22
C LEU A 102 17.27 -2.35 6.45
N GLN A 103 18.04 -1.30 6.73
CA GLN A 103 19.38 -1.13 6.12
C GLN A 103 20.36 -2.24 6.47
N HIS A 104 20.14 -2.95 7.58
CA HIS A 104 20.99 -4.03 8.04
C HIS A 104 20.51 -5.40 7.54
N PHE A 105 19.42 -5.46 6.78
CA PHE A 105 18.82 -6.71 6.33
C PHE A 105 19.32 -7.05 4.92
N ILE A 106 19.53 -8.35 4.68
CA ILE A 106 19.69 -8.86 3.31
C ILE A 106 18.29 -9.10 2.78
N LEU A 107 17.79 -8.17 1.96
CA LEU A 107 16.46 -8.25 1.39
C LEU A 107 16.35 -9.43 0.41
N ARG A 108 15.21 -10.12 0.45
CA ARG A 108 14.91 -11.22 -0.45
C ARG A 108 13.47 -11.13 -0.95
N LYS A 109 13.22 -11.78 -2.09
CA LYS A 109 11.92 -11.75 -2.76
C LYS A 109 10.82 -12.50 -1.98
N ASP A 110 11.17 -13.45 -1.11
CA ASP A 110 10.25 -14.20 -0.25
C ASP A 110 9.78 -13.42 0.99
N MET A 111 10.37 -12.25 1.26
CA MET A 111 10.00 -11.42 2.41
C MET A 111 8.75 -10.59 2.13
N GLU A 112 8.02 -10.28 3.20
CA GLU A 112 6.92 -9.30 3.22
C GLU A 112 7.50 -7.87 3.16
N LEU A 113 7.98 -7.48 1.98
CA LEU A 113 8.52 -6.15 1.75
C LEU A 113 7.40 -5.12 1.67
N GLU A 114 7.66 -3.94 2.23
CA GLU A 114 6.74 -2.82 2.25
C GLU A 114 7.44 -1.54 1.76
N LEU A 115 6.72 -0.66 1.07
CA LEU A 115 7.23 0.65 0.62
C LEU A 115 6.36 1.80 1.11
N SER A 116 5.06 1.74 0.82
CA SER A 116 4.16 2.86 1.06
C SER A 116 3.92 3.16 2.54
N SER A 117 3.86 2.12 3.38
CA SER A 117 3.77 2.25 4.84
C SER A 117 5.07 2.80 5.47
N LEU A 118 6.17 2.82 4.72
CA LEU A 118 7.46 3.34 5.17
C LEU A 118 7.76 4.72 4.59
N LEU A 119 6.83 5.33 3.85
CA LEU A 119 7.08 6.64 3.25
C LEU A 119 7.35 7.69 4.34
N PRO A 120 8.54 8.30 4.37
CA PRO A 120 8.83 9.35 5.31
C PRO A 120 8.17 10.66 4.88
N ASP A 121 7.85 11.51 5.86
CA ASP A 121 7.21 12.81 5.60
C ASP A 121 8.16 13.83 4.95
N THR A 122 9.47 13.57 5.04
CA THR A 122 10.53 14.40 4.49
C THR A 122 11.54 13.54 3.74
N PHE A 123 12.40 14.17 2.93
CA PHE A 123 13.43 13.43 2.22
C PHE A 123 14.34 12.65 3.18
N ASP A 124 14.33 11.33 3.03
CA ASP A 124 15.25 10.44 3.73
C ASP A 124 16.05 9.58 2.73
N LYS A 125 17.38 9.66 2.86
CA LYS A 125 18.34 8.93 2.01
C LYS A 125 18.32 7.41 2.27
N ASN A 126 18.01 7.00 3.49
CA ASN A 126 17.99 5.58 3.84
C ASN A 126 16.79 4.90 3.19
N PHE A 127 15.65 5.59 3.18
CA PHE A 127 14.46 5.17 2.45
C PHE A 127 14.72 5.06 0.95
N THR A 128 15.39 6.03 0.32
CA THR A 128 15.65 5.97 -1.13
C THR A 128 16.61 4.83 -1.50
N SER A 129 17.57 4.52 -0.64
CA SER A 129 18.43 3.33 -0.79
C SER A 129 17.62 2.05 -0.70
N TYR A 130 16.82 1.91 0.36
CA TYR A 130 15.95 0.76 0.58
C TYR A 130 14.94 0.59 -0.57
N LEU A 131 14.36 1.69 -1.04
CA LEU A 131 13.45 1.72 -2.18
C LEU A 131 14.10 1.13 -3.44
N LEU A 132 15.35 1.51 -3.76
CA LEU A 132 16.06 0.95 -4.90
C LEU A 132 16.22 -0.57 -4.78
N ASP A 133 16.62 -1.05 -3.59
CA ASP A 133 16.83 -2.47 -3.35
C ASP A 133 15.51 -3.27 -3.46
N VAL A 134 14.42 -2.73 -2.91
CA VAL A 134 13.10 -3.34 -3.03
C VAL A 134 12.61 -3.35 -4.48
N ILE A 135 12.77 -2.27 -5.24
CA ILE A 135 12.29 -2.20 -6.62
C ILE A 135 12.99 -3.23 -7.51
N ARG A 136 14.29 -3.48 -7.28
CA ARG A 136 15.03 -4.52 -8.01
C ARG A 136 14.48 -5.92 -7.77
N LEU A 137 13.91 -6.19 -6.58
CA LEU A 137 13.36 -7.48 -6.20
C LEU A 137 11.87 -7.64 -6.54
N GLN A 138 11.07 -6.61 -6.27
CA GLN A 138 9.62 -6.59 -6.39
C GLN A 138 9.12 -5.24 -6.95
N PRO A 139 9.31 -4.96 -8.25
CA PRO A 139 8.95 -3.68 -8.86
C PRO A 139 7.45 -3.36 -8.77
N GLN A 140 6.60 -4.37 -8.62
CA GLN A 140 5.15 -4.21 -8.46
C GLN A 140 4.73 -3.51 -7.16
N LEU A 141 5.60 -3.40 -6.15
CA LEU A 141 5.30 -2.68 -4.91
C LEU A 141 5.29 -1.15 -5.07
N VAL A 142 5.81 -0.64 -6.19
CA VAL A 142 5.78 0.79 -6.49
C VAL A 142 4.36 1.22 -6.82
N ASN A 143 3.70 1.82 -5.84
CA ASN A 143 2.38 2.41 -6.03
C ASN A 143 2.47 3.93 -6.27
N ARG A 144 1.30 4.53 -6.46
CA ARG A 144 1.14 5.97 -6.71
C ARG A 144 1.87 6.85 -5.68
N ALA A 145 1.71 6.58 -4.38
CA ALA A 145 2.30 7.38 -3.32
C ALA A 145 3.84 7.35 -3.35
N VAL A 146 4.42 6.19 -3.68
CA VAL A 146 5.87 6.05 -3.85
C VAL A 146 6.37 6.87 -5.04
N ILE A 147 5.66 6.85 -6.16
CA ILE A 147 6.03 7.65 -7.35
C ILE A 147 5.94 9.14 -7.04
N GLU A 148 4.87 9.58 -6.38
CA GLU A 148 4.68 10.97 -5.98
C GLU A 148 5.78 11.45 -5.03
N TYR A 149 6.18 10.63 -4.05
CA TYR A 149 7.33 10.92 -3.17
C TYR A 149 8.64 11.07 -3.96
N VAL A 150 8.91 10.16 -4.91
CA VAL A 150 10.12 10.22 -5.73
C VAL A 150 10.13 11.46 -6.63
N ILE A 151 8.99 11.85 -7.18
CA ILE A 151 8.87 13.07 -7.98
C ILE A 151 9.07 14.31 -7.11
N LEU A 152 8.47 14.34 -5.92
CA LEU A 152 8.58 15.46 -4.97
C LEU A 152 10.04 15.72 -4.58
N TYR A 153 10.82 14.67 -4.34
CA TYR A 153 12.22 14.76 -3.92
C TYR A 153 13.23 14.45 -5.03
N LYS A 154 12.82 14.59 -6.30
CA LYS A 154 13.64 14.22 -7.46
C LYS A 154 15.02 14.87 -7.45
N GLU A 155 15.11 16.16 -7.13
CA GLU A 155 16.36 16.91 -7.14
C GLU A 155 17.34 16.38 -6.07
N GLN A 156 16.85 16.10 -4.86
CA GLN A 156 17.64 15.51 -3.78
C GLN A 156 18.09 14.08 -4.15
N ILE A 157 17.20 13.30 -4.79
CA ILE A 157 17.53 11.96 -5.28
C ILE A 157 18.65 12.03 -6.32
N LEU A 158 18.61 12.97 -7.27
CA LEU A 158 19.63 13.11 -8.32
C LEU A 158 21.03 13.43 -7.78
N LEU A 159 21.14 14.01 -6.58
CA LEU A 159 22.43 14.25 -5.92
C LEU A 159 23.07 12.96 -5.37
N LEU A 160 22.32 11.86 -5.28
CA LEU A 160 22.83 10.58 -4.80
C LEU A 160 23.55 9.82 -5.92
N PRO A 161 24.61 9.04 -5.60
CA PRO A 161 25.34 8.25 -6.61
C PRO A 161 24.46 7.29 -7.42
N TYR A 162 23.43 6.72 -6.79
CA TYR A 162 22.46 5.81 -7.41
C TYR A 162 21.15 6.52 -7.82
N GLY A 163 21.08 7.85 -7.70
CA GLY A 163 19.86 8.61 -7.88
C GLY A 163 19.22 8.42 -9.24
N ARG A 164 20.04 8.51 -10.30
CA ARG A 164 19.58 8.34 -11.67
C ARG A 164 19.01 6.95 -11.92
N GLU A 165 19.71 5.92 -11.44
CA GLU A 165 19.27 4.53 -11.51
C GLU A 165 17.93 4.33 -10.80
N LEU A 166 17.78 4.86 -9.57
CA LEU A 166 16.52 4.81 -8.83
C LEU A 166 15.37 5.43 -9.63
N LEU A 167 15.56 6.60 -10.22
CA LEU A 167 14.52 7.25 -11.02
C LEU A 167 14.11 6.38 -12.22
N VAL A 168 15.07 5.79 -12.94
CA VAL A 168 14.80 4.89 -14.07
C VAL A 168 14.00 3.68 -13.60
N HIS A 169 14.39 3.04 -12.50
CA HIS A 169 13.67 1.89 -11.94
C HIS A 169 12.24 2.25 -11.51
N VAL A 170 12.04 3.40 -10.87
CA VAL A 170 10.70 3.89 -10.49
C VAL A 170 9.83 4.13 -11.72
N ALA A 171 10.37 4.76 -12.78
CA ALA A 171 9.65 4.96 -14.03
C ALA A 171 9.29 3.63 -14.71
N SER A 172 10.24 2.69 -14.76
CA SER A 172 10.02 1.33 -15.26
C SER A 172 8.89 0.61 -14.52
N SER A 173 8.85 0.74 -13.19
CA SER A 173 7.81 0.16 -12.34
C SER A 173 6.45 0.84 -12.51
N ALA A 174 6.43 2.17 -12.67
CA ALA A 174 5.18 2.91 -12.92
C ALA A 174 4.44 2.40 -14.16
N MET A 175 5.17 1.98 -15.19
CA MET A 175 4.58 1.43 -16.43
C MET A 175 4.00 0.02 -16.28
N LEU A 176 4.23 -0.69 -15.17
CA LEU A 176 3.58 -1.98 -14.89
C LEU A 176 2.08 -1.80 -14.63
N VAL A 177 1.70 -0.67 -14.04
CA VAL A 177 0.32 -0.42 -13.59
C VAL A 177 -0.46 0.30 -14.66
N LYS A 178 -1.56 -0.30 -15.11
CA LYS A 178 -2.48 0.35 -16.06
C LYS A 178 -3.03 1.63 -15.44
N GLY A 179 -2.95 2.73 -16.17
CA GLY A 179 -3.45 4.04 -15.74
C GLY A 179 -2.43 4.95 -15.08
N TYR A 180 -1.22 4.47 -14.74
CA TYR A 180 -0.16 5.33 -14.17
C TYR A 180 0.57 6.15 -15.24
N LEU A 181 0.49 5.77 -16.51
CA LEU A 181 1.11 6.51 -17.59
C LEU A 181 0.56 7.95 -17.69
N LEU A 182 -0.75 8.14 -17.53
CA LEU A 182 -1.37 9.47 -17.63
C LEU A 182 -0.91 10.46 -16.56
N PRO A 183 -0.98 10.16 -15.24
CA PRO A 183 -0.51 11.09 -14.21
C PRO A 183 1.00 11.31 -14.22
N PHE A 184 1.78 10.35 -14.75
CA PHE A 184 3.25 10.38 -14.63
C PHE A 184 3.99 10.48 -15.98
N HIS A 185 3.31 10.80 -17.07
CA HIS A 185 3.91 10.87 -18.41
C HIS A 185 5.11 11.83 -18.47
N ASN A 186 5.04 13.00 -17.82
CA ASN A 186 6.15 13.96 -17.78
C ASN A 186 7.40 13.41 -17.08
N PHE A 187 7.19 12.68 -15.99
CA PHE A 187 8.27 12.01 -15.27
C PHE A 187 8.91 10.91 -16.14
N ILE A 188 8.08 10.08 -16.77
CA ILE A 188 8.53 9.01 -17.67
C ILE A 188 9.25 9.60 -18.89
N HIS A 189 8.72 10.66 -19.50
CA HIS A 189 9.28 11.34 -20.67
C HIS A 189 10.74 11.76 -20.45
N TYR A 190 11.06 12.28 -19.26
CA TYR A 190 12.41 12.67 -18.88
C TYR A 190 13.39 11.48 -18.91
N LEU A 191 12.92 10.28 -18.55
CA LEU A 191 13.73 9.08 -18.35
C LEU A 191 13.72 8.12 -19.55
N VAL A 192 12.87 8.36 -20.57
CA VAL A 192 12.78 7.53 -21.79
C VAL A 192 14.15 7.15 -22.37
N PRO A 193 15.12 8.07 -22.53
CA PRO A 193 16.41 7.72 -23.13
C PRO A 193 17.18 6.67 -22.34
N GLU A 194 16.90 6.46 -21.07
CA GLU A 194 17.63 5.55 -20.19
C GLU A 194 16.87 4.26 -19.89
N LEU A 195 15.62 4.16 -20.31
CA LEU A 195 14.84 2.94 -20.14
C LEU A 195 15.54 1.75 -20.81
N HIS A 196 15.60 0.64 -20.09
CA HIS A 196 16.01 -0.64 -20.65
C HIS A 196 15.00 -1.14 -21.67
N ARG A 197 15.47 -2.01 -22.59
CA ARG A 197 14.72 -2.56 -23.71
C ARG A 197 13.29 -2.99 -23.35
N GLU A 198 13.12 -3.81 -22.32
CA GLU A 198 11.80 -4.32 -21.91
C GLU A 198 10.83 -3.23 -21.44
N SER A 199 11.36 -2.26 -20.69
CA SER A 199 10.58 -1.13 -20.17
C SER A 199 10.16 -0.21 -21.31
N LEU A 200 11.06 0.05 -22.26
CA LEU A 200 10.77 0.82 -23.45
C LEU A 200 9.73 0.12 -24.34
N LEU A 201 9.86 -1.19 -24.56
CA LEU A 201 8.90 -1.97 -25.33
C LEU A 201 7.49 -1.92 -24.71
N ARG A 202 7.41 -2.00 -23.38
CA ARG A 202 6.15 -1.85 -22.65
C ARG A 202 5.54 -0.46 -22.84
N LEU A 203 6.36 0.59 -22.76
CA LEU A 203 5.94 1.96 -23.02
C LEU A 203 5.37 2.10 -24.44
N CYS A 204 6.06 1.57 -25.45
CA CYS A 204 5.61 1.55 -26.84
C CYS A 204 4.22 0.92 -26.96
N ARG A 205 4.04 -0.28 -26.40
CA ARG A 205 2.74 -0.97 -26.45
C ARG A 205 1.61 -0.15 -25.81
N GLN A 206 1.91 0.61 -24.75
CA GLN A 206 0.90 1.46 -24.09
C GLN A 206 0.58 2.73 -24.89
N ILE A 207 1.58 3.38 -25.49
CA ILE A 207 1.36 4.62 -26.25
C ILE A 207 0.81 4.38 -27.65
N THR A 208 1.13 3.27 -28.31
CA THR A 208 0.57 2.93 -29.64
C THR A 208 -0.93 2.65 -29.56
N ALA A 209 -1.47 2.25 -28.40
CA ALA A 209 -2.90 2.08 -28.21
C ALA A 209 -3.68 3.41 -28.19
N GLU A 210 -3.06 4.49 -27.69
CA GLU A 210 -3.68 5.83 -27.57
C GLU A 210 -2.65 6.94 -27.90
N PRO A 211 -2.16 7.06 -29.15
CA PRO A 211 -1.04 7.94 -29.49
C PRO A 211 -1.38 9.42 -29.34
N GLU A 212 -2.63 9.81 -29.60
CA GLU A 212 -3.13 11.19 -29.51
C GLU A 212 -3.05 11.75 -28.09
N LYS A 213 -3.05 10.87 -27.09
CA LYS A 213 -3.02 11.24 -25.67
C LYS A 213 -1.62 11.62 -25.19
N TYR A 214 -0.58 11.18 -25.91
CA TYR A 214 0.82 11.34 -25.52
C TYR A 214 1.73 11.74 -26.69
N PRO A 215 1.43 12.81 -27.44
CA PRO A 215 2.13 13.13 -28.68
C PRO A 215 3.64 13.35 -28.48
N GLU A 216 4.03 14.08 -27.44
CA GLU A 216 5.44 14.34 -27.12
C GLU A 216 6.20 13.07 -26.69
N LEU A 217 5.53 12.21 -25.92
CA LEU A 217 6.10 10.95 -25.45
C LEU A 217 6.32 9.98 -26.61
N VAL A 218 5.42 9.92 -27.58
CA VAL A 218 5.58 9.13 -28.80
C VAL A 218 6.83 9.58 -29.58
N ILE A 219 7.00 10.89 -29.78
CA ILE A 219 8.18 11.43 -30.47
C ILE A 219 9.46 11.05 -29.73
N ARG A 220 9.46 11.21 -28.39
CA ARG A 220 10.62 10.90 -27.56
C ARG A 220 11.00 9.42 -27.60
N VAL A 221 10.00 8.54 -27.54
CA VAL A 221 10.19 7.09 -27.62
C VAL A 221 10.72 6.69 -28.99
N LYS A 222 10.16 7.21 -30.09
CA LYS A 222 10.68 6.96 -31.45
C LYS A 222 12.14 7.36 -31.59
N ASN A 223 12.51 8.53 -31.05
CA ASN A 223 13.91 8.98 -31.06
C ASN A 223 14.82 8.06 -30.23
N ALA A 224 14.37 7.61 -29.06
CA ALA A 224 15.15 6.69 -28.23
C ALA A 224 15.34 5.30 -28.88
N ILE A 225 14.31 4.78 -29.55
CA ILE A 225 14.39 3.54 -30.33
C ILE A 225 15.39 3.70 -31.47
N LYS A 226 15.27 4.77 -32.26
CA LYS A 226 16.18 5.02 -33.38
C LYS A 226 17.65 5.09 -32.93
N LEU A 227 17.92 5.66 -31.75
CA LEU A 227 19.29 5.77 -31.25
C LEU A 227 19.88 4.46 -30.69
N LYS A 228 19.04 3.59 -30.11
CA LYS A 228 19.53 2.42 -29.33
C LYS A 228 19.13 1.06 -29.90
N TYR A 229 18.04 0.98 -30.64
CA TYR A 229 17.36 -0.25 -31.03
C TYR A 229 16.80 -0.20 -32.47
N GLU A 230 17.41 0.57 -33.37
CA GLU A 230 16.93 0.78 -34.75
C GLU A 230 16.70 -0.54 -35.52
N TYR A 231 17.57 -1.52 -35.28
CA TYR A 231 17.55 -2.83 -35.96
C TYR A 231 16.81 -3.92 -35.17
N ASP A 232 16.11 -3.57 -34.09
CA ASP A 232 15.42 -4.55 -33.26
C ASP A 232 14.00 -4.84 -33.81
N PRO A 233 13.71 -6.08 -34.22
CA PRO A 233 12.46 -6.42 -34.90
C PRO A 233 11.22 -6.22 -34.02
N GLU A 234 11.34 -6.33 -32.69
CA GLU A 234 10.19 -6.12 -31.81
C GLU A 234 9.73 -4.67 -31.78
N PHE A 235 10.62 -3.71 -32.05
CA PHE A 235 10.26 -2.29 -32.15
C PHE A 235 9.74 -1.90 -33.53
N GLN A 236 10.17 -2.57 -34.59
CA GLN A 236 9.70 -2.32 -35.96
C GLN A 236 8.22 -2.70 -36.16
N GLY A 237 7.68 -3.63 -35.36
CA GLY A 237 6.27 -4.01 -35.40
C GLY A 237 5.31 -3.10 -34.63
N LEU A 238 5.81 -2.05 -33.96
CA LEU A 238 5.02 -1.21 -33.05
C LEU A 238 4.75 0.22 -33.57
N PHE A 239 5.38 0.62 -34.67
CA PHE A 239 5.25 1.96 -35.27
C PHE A 239 5.27 1.93 -36.79
#